data_AF-A0A5N5TG91-F1
#
_entry.id   AF-A0A5N5TG91-F1
#
_cell.length_a   1.000
_cell.length_b   1.000
_cell.length_c   1.000
_cell.angle_alpha   90.00
_cell.angle_beta   90.00
_cell.angle_gamma   90.00
#
_symmetry.space_group_name_H-M   'P 1'
#
loop_
_entity.id
_entity.type
_entity.pdbx_description
1 polymer ?
#
loop_
_entity_poly.entity_id
_entity_poly.type
_entity_poly.pdbx_seq_one_letter_code
_entity_poly.pdbx_strand_id
1 'polypeptide(L)'
;MDTKNLGFATLMVETLSYILLTSKELFSLRTALRNLENEESGDLFVKLFGCWCHSPVPTLTLCLLSHCYEQAATLVHIISNLDTSADTLLELDKLIQMIESPIFSDLRLRLLCPSENRALIEALYGILMLIPQTSSFDLLRSRLACVPPVHLEGPPRQSKQNRESTKIDFNELLIHFKTTQEKHQQFRREVLKERLKSNFQKSVKI
;
A
#
# COMPACT_ATOMS: atom_id res chain seq x y z
N MET A 1 -18.31 13.80 10.79
CA MET A 1 -18.00 13.73 9.35
C MET A 1 -19.08 12.87 8.71
N ASP A 2 -19.82 13.42 7.76
CA ASP A 2 -20.93 12.73 7.12
C ASP A 2 -20.50 11.45 6.41
N THR A 3 -21.34 10.43 6.50
CA THR A 3 -21.20 9.10 5.87
C THR A 3 -20.96 9.15 4.36
N LYS A 4 -21.43 10.20 3.68
CA LYS A 4 -21.17 10.43 2.24
C LYS A 4 -19.70 10.73 1.92
N ASN A 5 -18.92 11.20 2.89
CA ASN A 5 -17.56 11.67 2.64
C ASN A 5 -16.53 10.53 2.62
N LEU A 6 -16.78 9.43 3.34
CA LEU A 6 -15.80 8.33 3.45
C LEU A 6 -15.66 7.55 2.14
N GLY A 7 -16.77 7.09 1.54
CA GLY A 7 -16.72 6.40 0.25
C GLY A 7 -16.17 7.28 -0.87
N PHE A 8 -16.51 8.57 -0.86
CA PHE A 8 -15.92 9.55 -1.78
C PHE A 8 -14.41 9.71 -1.58
N ALA A 9 -13.95 9.82 -0.33
CA ALA A 9 -12.53 9.93 -0.02
C ALA A 9 -11.74 8.70 -0.50
N THR A 10 -12.26 7.48 -0.30
CA THR A 10 -11.67 6.24 -0.81
C THR A 10 -11.53 6.29 -2.34
N LEU A 11 -12.61 6.60 -3.06
CA LEU A 11 -12.58 6.70 -4.52
C LEU A 11 -11.60 7.76 -5.02
N MET A 12 -11.55 8.92 -4.37
CA MET A 12 -10.62 10.00 -4.70
C MET A 12 -9.17 9.56 -4.52
N VAL A 13 -8.85 8.90 -3.40
CA VAL A 13 -7.50 8.40 -3.10
C VAL A 13 -7.08 7.34 -4.12
N GLU A 14 -7.95 6.37 -4.44
CA GLU A 14 -7.68 5.33 -5.43
C GLU A 14 -7.44 5.93 -6.82
N THR A 15 -8.28 6.89 -7.22
CA THR A 15 -8.14 7.58 -8.51
C THR A 15 -6.84 8.37 -8.58
N LEU A 16 -6.53 9.16 -7.55
CA LEU A 16 -5.31 9.96 -7.50
C LEU A 16 -4.06 9.09 -7.44
N SER A 17 -4.13 7.95 -6.74
CA SER A 17 -3.04 6.97 -6.70
C SER A 17 -2.77 6.37 -8.07
N TYR A 18 -3.82 5.95 -8.77
CA TYR A 18 -3.70 5.45 -10.13
C TYR A 18 -3.13 6.51 -11.10
N ILE A 19 -3.60 7.76 -11.00
CA ILE A 19 -3.05 8.87 -11.80
C ILE A 19 -1.57 9.09 -11.45
N LEU A 20 -1.21 9.12 -10.17
CA LEU A 20 0.19 9.25 -9.74
C LEU A 20 1.08 8.17 -10.36
N LEU A 21 0.57 6.96 -10.54
CA LEU A 21 1.36 5.84 -11.06
C LEU A 21 1.39 5.78 -12.60
N THR A 22 0.36 6.28 -13.28
CA THR A 22 0.24 6.06 -14.74
C THR A 22 0.48 7.31 -15.58
N SER A 23 0.22 8.51 -15.04
CA SER A 23 0.40 9.78 -15.74
C SER A 23 1.88 10.09 -15.99
N LYS A 24 2.25 10.44 -17.23
CA LYS A 24 3.63 10.79 -17.58
C LYS A 24 4.04 12.13 -16.98
N GLU A 25 3.08 13.04 -16.83
CA GLU A 25 3.22 14.39 -16.30
C GLU A 25 3.71 14.40 -14.84
N LEU A 26 3.46 13.33 -14.10
CA LEU A 26 3.83 13.21 -12.68
C LEU A 26 5.19 12.52 -12.45
N PHE A 27 6.05 12.42 -13.48
CA PHE A 27 7.38 11.81 -13.35
C PHE A 27 8.26 12.52 -12.30
N SER A 28 8.27 13.85 -12.31
CA SER A 28 9.02 14.65 -11.33
C SER A 28 8.53 14.39 -9.91
N LEU A 29 7.20 14.36 -9.72
CA LEU A 29 6.56 14.08 -8.44
C LEU A 29 6.94 12.69 -7.91
N ARG A 30 6.90 11.65 -8.75
CA ARG A 30 7.35 10.30 -8.37
C ARG A 30 8.83 10.26 -7.99
N THR A 31 9.65 11.05 -8.67
CA THR A 31 11.09 11.12 -8.38
C THR A 31 11.35 11.79 -7.03
N ALA A 32 10.63 12.88 -6.73
CA ALA A 32 10.68 13.53 -5.41
C ALA A 32 10.26 12.57 -4.29
N LEU A 33 9.17 11.82 -4.49
CA LEU A 33 8.68 10.85 -3.51
C LEU A 33 9.66 9.69 -3.23
N ARG A 34 10.64 9.42 -4.10
CA ARG A 34 11.67 8.39 -3.86
C ARG A 34 12.81 8.87 -2.97
N ASN A 35 12.96 10.19 -2.80
CA ASN A 35 14.01 10.79 -1.99
C ASN A 35 13.41 11.67 -0.88
N LEU A 36 13.18 11.05 0.28
CA LEU A 36 12.58 11.73 1.43
C LEU A 36 13.58 12.54 2.28
N GLU A 37 14.87 12.55 1.93
CA GLU A 37 15.89 13.35 2.63
C GLU A 37 15.66 14.86 2.45
N ASN A 38 15.00 15.24 1.36
CA ASN A 38 14.56 16.61 1.12
C ASN A 38 13.29 16.92 1.95
N GLU A 39 13.30 18.03 2.69
CA GLU A 39 12.20 18.44 3.57
C GLU A 39 10.86 18.60 2.83
N GLU A 40 10.85 19.23 1.64
CA GLU A 40 9.62 19.40 0.85
C GLU A 40 9.05 18.05 0.39
N SER A 41 9.93 17.12 0.03
CA SER A 41 9.55 15.76 -0.40
C SER A 41 9.03 14.93 0.77
N GLY A 42 9.64 15.08 1.96
CA GLY A 42 9.16 14.49 3.21
C GLY A 42 7.80 15.03 3.62
N ASP A 43 7.60 16.35 3.59
CA ASP A 43 6.33 17.01 3.87
C ASP A 43 5.23 16.58 2.92
N LEU A 44 5.56 16.46 1.63
CA LEU A 44 4.64 15.97 0.61
C LEU A 44 4.24 14.53 0.87
N PHE A 45 5.20 13.66 1.21
CA PHE A 45 4.93 12.28 1.59
C PHE A 45 3.99 12.21 2.81
N VAL A 46 4.25 12.99 3.87
CA VAL A 46 3.41 13.03 5.08
C VAL A 46 1.98 13.44 4.75
N LYS A 47 1.80 14.50 3.95
CA LYS A 47 0.47 14.97 3.52
C LYS A 47 -0.26 13.92 2.68
N LEU A 48 0.44 13.32 1.71
CA LEU A 48 -0.15 12.27 0.88
C LEU A 48 -0.51 11.04 1.72
N PHE A 49 0.39 10.58 2.58
CA PHE A 49 0.14 9.45 3.47
C PHE A 49 -1.12 9.68 4.31
N GLY A 50 -1.21 10.83 4.98
CA GLY A 50 -2.37 11.18 5.81
C GLY A 50 -3.69 11.17 5.03
N CYS A 51 -3.72 11.78 3.85
CA CYS A 51 -4.91 11.75 2.99
C CYS A 51 -5.21 10.34 2.45
N TRP A 52 -4.18 9.57 2.14
CA TRP A 52 -4.33 8.26 1.51
C TRP A 52 -4.72 7.17 2.51
N CYS A 53 -4.63 7.41 3.82
CA CYS A 53 -5.14 6.54 4.86
C CYS A 53 -6.62 6.16 4.70
N HIS A 54 -7.38 6.84 3.83
CA HIS A 54 -8.74 6.46 3.45
C HIS A 54 -8.83 5.22 2.55
N SER A 55 -7.74 4.73 1.97
CA SER A 55 -7.70 3.45 1.25
C SER A 55 -6.39 2.69 1.52
N PRO A 56 -6.44 1.43 1.99
CA PRO A 56 -5.26 0.70 2.46
C PRO A 56 -4.21 0.44 1.38
N VAL A 57 -4.64 0.07 0.17
CA VAL A 57 -3.73 -0.31 -0.91
C VAL A 57 -3.00 0.90 -1.49
N PRO A 58 -3.63 2.06 -1.75
CA PRO A 58 -2.93 3.29 -2.07
C PRO A 58 -1.87 3.70 -1.02
N THR A 59 -2.17 3.64 0.28
CA THR A 59 -1.17 3.93 1.33
C THR A 59 0.02 2.98 1.25
N LEU A 60 -0.23 1.67 1.12
CA LEU A 60 0.82 0.67 0.93
C LEU A 60 1.65 0.96 -0.33
N THR A 61 0.99 1.32 -1.43
CA THR A 61 1.62 1.64 -2.70
C THR A 61 2.53 2.87 -2.60
N LEU A 62 2.12 3.89 -1.85
CA LEU A 62 2.94 5.06 -1.55
C LEU A 62 4.22 4.68 -0.81
N CYS A 63 4.13 3.82 0.21
CA CYS A 63 5.31 3.32 0.92
C CYS A 63 6.27 2.55 0.01
N LEU A 64 5.75 1.70 -0.87
CA LEU A 64 6.55 0.96 -1.85
C LEU A 64 7.23 1.92 -2.85
N LEU A 65 6.51 2.93 -3.33
CA LEU A 65 7.03 3.93 -4.26
C LEU A 65 8.14 4.78 -3.62
N SER A 66 7.99 5.12 -2.35
CA SER A 66 8.91 5.97 -1.58
C SER A 66 10.04 5.22 -0.88
N HIS A 67 10.18 3.92 -1.14
CA HIS A 67 11.19 3.05 -0.52
C HIS A 67 11.06 2.94 1.02
N CYS A 68 9.88 3.24 1.57
CA CYS A 68 9.54 3.06 2.99
C CYS A 68 9.14 1.59 3.24
N TYR A 69 10.06 0.65 3.02
CA TYR A 69 9.74 -0.77 3.01
C TYR A 69 9.39 -1.35 4.39
N GLU A 70 9.99 -0.85 5.47
CA GLU A 70 9.62 -1.21 6.85
C GLU A 70 8.14 -0.88 7.13
N GLN A 71 7.71 0.30 6.68
CA GLN A 71 6.33 0.75 6.80
C GLN A 71 5.41 -0.04 5.86
N ALA A 72 5.86 -0.37 4.65
CA ALA A 72 5.11 -1.23 3.74
C ALA A 72 4.86 -2.62 4.36
N ALA A 73 5.88 -3.26 4.93
CA ALA A 73 5.73 -4.55 5.62
C ALA A 73 4.77 -4.44 6.81
N THR A 74 4.93 -3.40 7.64
CA THR A 74 4.01 -3.13 8.75
C THR A 74 2.57 -2.93 8.29
N LEU A 75 2.36 -2.17 7.21
CA LEU A 75 1.03 -1.94 6.64
C LEU A 75 0.41 -3.22 6.12
N VAL A 76 1.17 -4.12 5.50
CA VAL A 76 0.66 -5.42 5.03
C VAL A 76 0.12 -6.25 6.20
N HIS A 77 0.82 -6.29 7.34
CA HIS A 77 0.33 -6.94 8.57
C HIS A 77 -0.89 -6.24 9.18
N ILE A 78 -1.00 -4.92 9.06
CA ILE A 78 -2.22 -4.21 9.51
C ILE A 78 -3.39 -4.57 8.59
N ILE A 79 -3.18 -4.52 7.27
CA ILE A 79 -4.20 -4.81 6.25
C ILE A 79 -4.74 -6.24 6.40
N SER A 80 -3.90 -7.21 6.75
CA SER A 80 -4.32 -8.59 6.99
C SER A 80 -5.36 -8.74 8.12
N ASN A 81 -5.31 -7.83 9.10
CA ASN A 81 -6.23 -7.80 10.23
C ASN A 81 -7.47 -6.93 9.95
N LEU A 82 -7.52 -6.23 8.81
CA LEU A 82 -8.72 -5.51 8.40
C LEU A 82 -9.70 -6.49 7.74
N ASP A 83 -11.02 -6.27 7.94
CA ASP A 83 -12.07 -6.94 7.17
C ASP A 83 -11.80 -6.74 5.66
N THR A 84 -11.16 -7.72 5.04
CA THR A 84 -10.65 -7.64 3.66
C THR A 84 -11.82 -7.75 2.70
N SER A 85 -12.19 -6.62 2.10
CA SER A 85 -13.25 -6.55 1.09
C SER A 85 -12.76 -7.02 -0.27
N ALA A 86 -13.69 -7.46 -1.13
CA ALA A 86 -13.41 -7.74 -2.53
C ALA A 86 -12.72 -6.55 -3.24
N ASP A 87 -13.11 -5.31 -2.90
CA ASP A 87 -12.50 -4.10 -3.45
C ASP A 87 -11.01 -3.98 -3.08
N THR A 88 -10.63 -4.37 -1.85
CA THR A 88 -9.23 -4.38 -1.41
C THR A 88 -8.41 -5.39 -2.20
N LEU A 89 -8.97 -6.59 -2.45
CA LEU A 89 -8.31 -7.62 -3.25
C LEU A 89 -8.11 -7.16 -4.71
N LEU A 90 -9.12 -6.49 -5.28
CA LEU A 90 -9.02 -5.92 -6.62
C LEU A 90 -7.94 -4.84 -6.72
N GLU A 91 -7.83 -3.97 -5.70
CA GLU A 91 -6.75 -2.97 -5.65
C GLU A 91 -5.38 -3.62 -5.47
N LEU A 92 -5.25 -4.69 -4.68
CA LEU A 92 -4.00 -5.45 -4.56
C LEU A 92 -3.62 -6.10 -5.90
N ASP A 93 -4.57 -6.66 -6.64
CA ASP A 93 -4.34 -7.18 -7.98
C ASP A 93 -3.79 -6.10 -8.92
N LYS A 94 -4.36 -4.89 -8.89
CA LYS A 94 -3.86 -3.73 -9.67
C LYS A 94 -2.45 -3.34 -9.24
N LEU A 95 -2.16 -3.28 -7.94
CA LEU A 95 -0.83 -2.99 -7.43
C LEU A 95 0.20 -4.01 -7.94
N ILE A 96 -0.13 -5.29 -7.93
CA ILE A 96 0.78 -6.34 -8.41
C ILE A 96 1.08 -6.19 -9.90
N GLN A 97 0.07 -5.90 -10.72
CA GLN A 97 0.28 -5.58 -12.13
C GLN A 97 1.18 -4.34 -12.29
N MET A 98 1.03 -3.34 -11.42
CA MET A 98 1.90 -2.15 -11.42
C MET A 98 3.33 -2.45 -11.03
N ILE A 99 3.58 -3.37 -10.07
CA ILE A 99 4.94 -3.79 -9.68
C ILE A 99 5.73 -4.31 -10.89
N GLU A 100 5.07 -4.96 -11.84
CA GLU A 100 5.70 -5.43 -13.08
C GLU A 100 5.87 -4.37 -14.16
N SER A 101 5.21 -3.23 -14.02
CA SER A 101 5.32 -2.13 -14.96
C SER A 101 6.62 -1.32 -14.76
N PRO A 102 7.05 -0.51 -15.77
CA PRO A 102 8.28 0.26 -15.68
C PRO A 102 8.37 1.22 -14.48
N ILE A 103 7.24 1.62 -13.90
CA ILE A 103 7.24 2.55 -12.75
C ILE A 103 7.93 1.97 -11.51
N PHE A 104 7.86 0.66 -11.32
CA PHE A 104 8.48 -0.07 -10.20
C PHE A 104 9.75 -0.81 -10.62
N SER A 105 10.40 -0.38 -11.71
CA SER A 105 11.70 -0.96 -12.11
C SER A 105 12.76 -0.80 -11.02
N ASP A 106 12.79 0.34 -10.31
CA ASP A 106 13.72 0.55 -9.19
C ASP A 106 13.46 -0.43 -8.03
N LEU A 107 12.19 -0.62 -7.66
CA LEU A 107 11.79 -1.59 -6.64
C LEU A 107 12.24 -3.01 -7.03
N ARG A 108 12.03 -3.42 -8.29
CA ARG A 108 12.46 -4.74 -8.77
C ARG A 108 13.98 -4.90 -8.79
N LEU A 109 14.74 -3.85 -9.10
CA LEU A 109 16.20 -3.89 -9.04
C LEU A 109 16.71 -4.07 -7.60
N ARG A 110 16.02 -3.52 -6.60
CA ARG A 110 16.39 -3.71 -5.19
C ARG A 110 16.21 -5.15 -4.71
N LEU A 111 15.39 -5.95 -5.39
CA LEU A 111 15.27 -7.39 -5.11
C LEU A 111 16.56 -8.17 -5.42
N LEU A 112 17.53 -7.58 -6.14
CA LEU A 112 18.84 -8.20 -6.37
C LEU A 112 19.69 -8.31 -5.10
N CYS A 113 19.41 -7.47 -4.09
CA CYS A 113 20.11 -7.48 -2.80
C CYS A 113 19.10 -7.80 -1.66
N PRO A 114 18.66 -9.07 -1.52
CA PRO A 114 17.72 -9.47 -0.49
C PRO A 114 18.19 -9.19 0.95
N SER A 115 19.50 -9.25 1.22
CA SER A 115 20.05 -8.93 2.55
C SER A 115 19.78 -7.50 3.00
N GLU A 116 19.85 -6.54 2.07
CA GLU A 116 19.64 -5.11 2.31
C GLU A 116 18.16 -4.72 2.26
N ASN A 117 17.33 -5.50 1.58
CA ASN A 117 15.93 -5.17 1.29
C ASN A 117 14.95 -6.21 1.89
N ARG A 118 15.24 -6.69 3.11
CA ARG A 118 14.43 -7.71 3.79
C ARG A 118 12.97 -7.29 3.97
N ALA A 119 12.73 -6.06 4.40
CA ALA A 119 11.38 -5.55 4.59
C ALA A 119 10.60 -5.44 3.27
N LEU A 120 11.27 -5.17 2.13
CA LEU A 120 10.61 -5.21 0.83
C LEU A 120 10.17 -6.63 0.49
N ILE A 121 11.05 -7.60 0.69
CA ILE A 121 10.74 -9.02 0.44
C ILE A 121 9.60 -9.48 1.35
N GLU A 122 9.65 -9.14 2.63
CA GLU A 122 8.57 -9.41 3.58
C GLU A 122 7.25 -8.78 3.13
N ALA A 123 7.25 -7.51 2.74
CA ALA A 123 6.04 -6.85 2.25
C ALA A 123 5.47 -7.54 1.00
N LEU A 124 6.31 -7.92 0.03
CA LEU A 124 5.87 -8.59 -1.19
C LEU A 124 5.34 -10.01 -0.92
N TYR A 125 6.02 -10.80 -0.08
CA TYR A 125 5.49 -12.11 0.33
C TYR A 125 4.21 -11.96 1.15
N GLY A 126 4.12 -10.95 2.00
CA GLY A 126 2.89 -10.66 2.75
C GLY A 126 1.73 -10.32 1.80
N ILE A 127 1.94 -9.46 0.79
CA ILE A 127 0.94 -9.19 -0.26
C ILE A 127 0.54 -10.49 -0.97
N LEU A 128 1.52 -11.33 -1.34
CA LEU A 128 1.27 -12.63 -1.98
C LEU A 128 0.39 -13.55 -1.11
N MET A 129 0.54 -13.51 0.22
CA MET A 129 -0.28 -14.31 1.15
C MET A 129 -1.67 -13.74 1.41
N LEU A 130 -1.92 -12.46 1.08
CA LEU A 130 -3.24 -11.83 1.26
C LEU A 130 -4.19 -12.05 0.08
N ILE A 131 -3.65 -12.30 -1.10
CA ILE A 131 -4.45 -12.41 -2.32
C ILE A 131 -4.92 -13.86 -2.58
N PRO A 132 -6.07 -14.05 -3.24
CA PRO A 132 -6.44 -15.35 -3.79
C PRO A 132 -5.44 -15.81 -4.86
N GLN A 133 -5.41 -17.12 -5.16
CA GLN A 133 -4.56 -17.72 -6.21
C GLN A 133 -5.05 -17.34 -7.63
N THR A 134 -4.93 -16.07 -7.98
CA THR A 134 -5.27 -15.49 -9.29
C THR A 134 -4.03 -15.40 -10.19
N SER A 135 -4.17 -14.90 -11.41
CA SER A 135 -3.02 -14.61 -12.27
C SER A 135 -2.04 -13.61 -11.64
N SER A 136 -2.51 -12.68 -10.80
CA SER A 136 -1.65 -11.78 -10.04
C SER A 136 -0.78 -12.53 -9.03
N PHE A 137 -1.32 -13.58 -8.39
CA PHE A 137 -0.54 -14.45 -7.51
C PHE A 137 0.61 -15.09 -8.27
N ASP A 138 0.34 -15.69 -9.42
CA ASP A 138 1.38 -16.32 -10.23
C ASP A 138 2.41 -15.30 -10.75
N LEU A 139 1.96 -14.08 -11.09
CA LEU A 139 2.83 -12.99 -11.54
C LEU A 139 3.82 -12.59 -10.44
N LEU A 140 3.33 -12.30 -9.23
CA LEU A 140 4.18 -11.91 -8.11
C LEU A 140 5.06 -13.07 -7.63
N ARG A 141 4.51 -14.29 -7.58
CA ARG A 141 5.29 -15.49 -7.25
C ARG A 141 6.43 -15.71 -8.24
N SER A 142 6.19 -15.54 -9.53
CA SER A 142 7.23 -15.67 -10.57
C SER A 142 8.33 -14.63 -10.39
N ARG A 143 7.97 -13.38 -10.06
CA ARG A 143 8.94 -12.33 -9.74
C ARG A 143 9.78 -12.67 -8.51
N LEU A 144 9.14 -13.13 -7.45
CA LEU A 144 9.81 -13.51 -6.20
C LEU A 144 10.70 -14.74 -6.38
N ALA A 145 10.35 -15.65 -7.30
CA ALA A 145 11.20 -16.79 -7.67
C ALA A 145 12.49 -16.37 -8.41
N CYS A 146 12.53 -15.17 -9.00
CA CYS A 146 13.74 -14.61 -9.61
C CYS A 146 14.68 -13.94 -8.59
N VAL A 147 14.28 -13.81 -7.31
CA VAL A 147 15.12 -13.22 -6.28
C VAL A 147 16.30 -14.16 -6.01
N PRO A 148 17.56 -13.68 -6.09
CA PRO A 148 18.71 -14.52 -5.85
C PRO A 148 18.69 -15.06 -4.40
N PRO A 149 19.03 -16.34 -4.16
CA PRO A 149 19.23 -16.85 -2.82
C PRO A 149 20.26 -16.01 -2.06
N VAL A 150 19.98 -15.74 -0.77
CA VAL A 150 20.86 -14.95 0.12
C VAL A 150 22.29 -15.50 0.17
N HIS A 151 22.49 -16.81 0.02
CA HIS A 151 23.83 -17.42 0.01
C HIS A 151 24.67 -17.07 -1.24
N LEU A 152 24.04 -16.55 -2.31
CA LEU A 152 24.75 -16.07 -3.51
C LEU A 152 25.14 -14.60 -3.36
N GLU A 153 24.61 -13.90 -2.36
CA GLU A 153 25.11 -12.59 -2.01
C GLU A 153 26.54 -12.76 -1.48
N GLY A 154 27.45 -11.97 -2.01
CA GLY A 154 28.77 -11.82 -1.40
C GLY A 154 28.66 -11.30 0.04
N PRO A 155 29.78 -11.05 0.72
CA PRO A 155 29.74 -10.42 2.04
C PRO A 155 28.85 -9.18 2.00
N PRO A 156 28.04 -8.93 3.05
CA PRO A 156 27.07 -7.85 3.06
C PRO A 156 27.80 -6.57 2.65
N ARG A 157 27.35 -5.96 1.54
CA ARG A 157 27.85 -4.63 1.18
C ARG A 157 27.52 -3.78 2.39
N GLN A 158 28.51 -3.12 2.96
CA GLN A 158 28.26 -2.11 3.99
C GLN A 158 27.59 -0.92 3.30
N SER A 159 26.34 -1.09 2.89
CA SER A 159 25.47 0.03 2.56
C SER A 159 25.26 0.72 3.90
N LYS A 160 26.03 1.79 4.13
CA LYS A 160 25.57 2.86 5.01
C LYS A 160 24.27 3.35 4.41
N GLN A 161 23.15 2.70 4.71
CA GLN A 161 21.87 3.38 4.73
C GLN A 161 21.93 4.32 5.95
N ASN A 162 22.78 5.35 5.85
CA ASN A 162 22.54 6.61 6.51
C ASN A 162 21.30 7.18 5.84
N ARG A 163 20.12 6.58 6.09
CA ARG A 163 18.93 7.40 6.18
C ARG A 163 19.14 8.18 7.46
N GLU A 164 19.87 9.28 7.36
CA GLU A 164 19.70 10.35 8.34
C GLU A 164 18.21 10.54 8.43
N SER A 165 17.70 10.22 9.62
CA SER A 165 16.28 10.06 9.90
C SER A 165 15.55 11.30 9.40
N THR A 166 14.89 11.15 8.26
CA THR A 166 13.82 12.05 7.84
C THR A 166 12.96 12.26 9.07
N LYS A 167 12.68 13.51 9.45
CA LYS A 167 11.91 13.90 10.65
C LYS A 167 10.44 13.42 10.62
N ILE A 168 10.12 12.45 9.77
CA ILE A 168 8.81 11.85 9.59
C ILE A 168 8.54 10.93 10.78
N ASP A 169 7.53 11.29 11.57
CA ASP A 169 7.01 10.42 12.63
C ASP A 169 6.12 9.34 12.01
N PHE A 170 6.73 8.22 11.63
CA PHE A 170 5.99 7.08 11.11
C PHE A 170 5.04 6.45 12.14
N ASN A 171 5.28 6.61 13.44
CA ASN A 171 4.37 6.07 14.45
C ASN A 171 3.06 6.85 14.45
N GLU A 172 3.13 8.19 14.39
CA GLU A 172 1.95 9.05 14.26
C GLU A 172 1.16 8.71 12.98
N LEU A 173 1.85 8.56 11.84
CA LEU A 173 1.23 8.18 10.58
C LEU A 173 0.50 6.82 10.67
N LEU A 174 1.11 5.82 11.29
CA LEU A 174 0.50 4.50 11.46
C LEU A 174 -0.70 4.54 12.43
N ILE A 175 -0.64 5.35 13.49
CA ILE A 175 -1.78 5.58 14.39
C ILE A 175 -2.94 6.22 13.62
N HIS A 176 -2.65 7.23 12.80
CA HIS A 176 -3.64 7.88 11.96
C HIS A 176 -4.26 6.89 10.95
N PHE A 177 -3.44 6.05 10.32
CA PHE A 177 -3.89 5.00 9.40
C PHE A 177 -4.89 4.06 10.08
N LYS A 178 -4.53 3.48 11.24
CA LYS A 178 -5.40 2.57 12.00
C LYS A 178 -6.72 3.23 12.37
N THR A 179 -6.67 4.44 12.91
CA THR A 179 -7.86 5.21 13.32
C THR A 179 -8.79 5.49 12.13
N THR A 180 -8.23 5.81 10.97
CA THR A 180 -9.02 6.07 9.75
C THR A 180 -9.63 4.78 9.19
N GLN A 181 -8.90 3.66 9.23
CA GLN A 181 -9.41 2.36 8.81
C GLN A 181 -10.52 1.83 9.74
N GLU A 182 -10.41 2.04 11.04
CA GLU A 182 -11.48 1.70 12.01
C GLU A 182 -12.78 2.44 11.71
N LYS A 183 -12.71 3.75 11.40
CA LYS A 183 -13.87 4.54 10.99
C LYS A 183 -14.53 3.98 9.73
N HIS A 184 -13.72 3.59 8.74
CA HIS A 184 -14.22 2.95 7.52
C HIS A 184 -14.86 1.59 7.77
N GLN A 185 -14.29 0.77 8.65
CA GLN A 185 -14.88 -0.51 9.06
C GLN A 185 -16.22 -0.32 9.76
N GLN A 186 -16.30 0.61 10.71
CA GLN A 186 -17.54 0.93 11.40
C GLN A 186 -18.61 1.39 10.40
N PHE A 187 -18.25 2.30 9.49
CA PHE A 187 -19.15 2.77 8.45
C PHE A 187 -19.67 1.63 7.55
N ARG A 188 -18.80 0.74 7.08
CA ARG A 188 -19.21 -0.42 6.27
C ARG A 188 -20.16 -1.35 7.04
N ARG A 189 -19.90 -1.57 8.33
CA ARG A 189 -20.77 -2.38 9.21
C ARG A 189 -22.14 -1.74 9.41
N GLU A 190 -22.21 -0.41 9.57
CA GLU A 190 -23.46 0.33 9.70
C GLU A 190 -24.29 0.28 8.41
N VAL A 191 -23.67 0.54 7.26
CA VAL A 191 -24.33 0.46 5.94
C VAL A 191 -24.87 -0.95 5.68
N LEU A 192 -24.11 -1.99 6.02
CA LEU A 192 -24.57 -3.37 5.88
C LEU A 192 -25.78 -3.67 6.77
N LYS A 193 -25.75 -3.22 8.04
CA LYS A 193 -26.88 -3.37 8.98
C LYS A 193 -28.14 -2.68 8.46
N GLU A 194 -28.03 -1.47 7.91
CA GLU A 194 -29.16 -0.75 7.32
C GLU A 194 -29.74 -1.46 6.11
N ARG A 195 -28.88 -1.95 5.20
CA ARG A 195 -29.29 -2.74 4.03
C ARG A 195 -30.05 -4.00 4.44
N LEU A 196 -29.53 -4.75 5.41
CA LEU A 196 -30.18 -5.95 5.94
C LEU A 196 -31.55 -5.65 6.56
N LYS A 197 -31.68 -4.58 7.36
CA LYS A 197 -32.96 -4.14 7.91
C LYS A 197 -33.98 -3.79 6.81
N SER A 198 -33.53 -3.06 5.78
CA SER A 198 -34.39 -2.69 4.66
C SER A 198 -34.87 -3.90 3.86
N ASN A 199 -34.01 -4.90 3.68
CA ASN A 199 -34.36 -6.14 2.98
C ASN A 199 -35.34 -6.98 3.80
N PHE A 200 -35.14 -7.09 5.11
CA PHE A 200 -36.06 -7.80 6.00
C PHE A 200 -37.45 -7.15 6.00
N GLN A 201 -37.54 -5.82 6.05
CA GLN A 201 -38.82 -5.10 5.95
C GLN A 201 -39.54 -5.31 4.61
N LYS A 202 -38.81 -5.52 3.51
CA LYS A 202 -39.38 -5.85 2.21
C LYS A 202 -39.89 -7.30 2.17
N SER A 203 -39.17 -8.25 2.75
CA SER A 203 -39.56 -9.66 2.78
C SER A 203 -40.76 -9.97 3.67
N VAL A 204 -41.00 -9.19 4.73
CA VAL A 204 -42.17 -9.35 5.64
C VAL A 204 -43.45 -8.70 5.07
N LYS A 205 -43.33 -7.89 4.01
CA LYS A 205 -44.46 -7.24 3.31
C LYS A 205 -45.00 -8.04 2.12
N ILE A 206 -44.54 -9.27 1.94
CA ILE A 206 -45.01 -10.26 0.94
C ILE A 206 -45.69 -11.39 1.70
#